data_AF-A0AAV2L205-F1
#
_entry.id   AF-A0AAV2L205-F1
#
_cell.length_a   1.000
_cell.length_b   1.000
_cell.length_c   1.000
_cell.angle_alpha   90.00
_cell.angle_beta   90.00
_cell.angle_gamma   90.00
#
_symmetry.space_group_name_H-M   'P 1'
#
loop_
_entity.id
_entity.type
_entity.pdbx_description
1 polymer ?
#
loop_
_entity_poly.entity_id
_entity_poly.type
_entity_poly.pdbx_seq_one_letter_code
_entity_poly.pdbx_strand_id
1 'polypeptide(L)'
;MEDDECKPFPRPRTQKSCRVQRCPIWKANKWTECSVTCGVGTQKRSVFCRLKGTRHVREELCDARSRPAVVQPCQAPECTPYIWVADEWEQCKTSCGDGVRSRTVRCVGPGSVEVGADYCERASRPAPQEPCTTAPCQYGWSTGQWSQCSTSCGVGYQQRFVSCSMVLPPASSHSSSSYSNISDSLCLQPRPQGTRSCVLRECPHTSYWKTGPWSKCSQTCGAGVMQRRVECQNAKSQPSKQCRSAEKPDSQAACKAQECQLLSSCREVQLRRSVRMDGEYYLKVKGRILQIYCAEMQTDFPKEYVTLRSGQTDNYSEVYGHRLLNPFDCPYNGSRTLDCECRNDYSAAGYTLFNKVRLDLSSLRIIITDLQFSQTLLGRPVPFATAGDCYSAAKCPQGQFSINLIGTGLKVSEATKWTTLGNYVAVKVHRSEDGTRIYGRCGGFCGKCIPQAHNGLLLQVHSWSCDLMPLLTFLPWLLLLLRCSADTGGKWEFLS
;
A
#
# COMPACT_ATOMS: atom_id res chain seq x y z
N MET A 1 -111.17 -14.42 -53.43
CA MET A 1 -112.21 -15.18 -52.73
C MET A 1 -111.66 -15.51 -51.37
N GLU A 2 -112.45 -15.19 -50.37
CA GLU A 2 -112.18 -15.30 -48.95
C GLU A 2 -111.91 -16.74 -48.52
N ASP A 3 -111.03 -16.85 -47.52
CA ASP A 3 -110.84 -18.04 -46.69
C ASP A 3 -112.13 -18.27 -45.91
N ASP A 4 -112.88 -19.32 -46.25
CA ASP A 4 -113.79 -19.92 -45.28
C ASP A 4 -113.72 -21.44 -45.33
N GLU A 5 -113.68 -22.00 -44.12
CA GLU A 5 -113.89 -23.39 -43.74
C GLU A 5 -112.63 -24.25 -43.50
N CYS A 6 -112.12 -24.16 -42.26
CA CYS A 6 -111.96 -25.34 -41.41
C CYS A 6 -111.54 -24.99 -39.96
N LYS A 7 -112.40 -25.35 -38.99
CA LYS A 7 -112.00 -25.74 -37.62
C LYS A 7 -112.80 -27.00 -37.26
N PRO A 8 -112.35 -27.88 -36.34
CA PRO A 8 -111.05 -27.96 -35.67
C PRO A 8 -110.53 -29.41 -35.52
N PHE A 9 -109.37 -29.75 -36.10
CA PHE A 9 -108.51 -30.80 -35.55
C PHE A 9 -107.21 -30.16 -35.03
N PRO A 10 -106.76 -30.43 -33.79
CA PRO A 10 -105.53 -29.85 -33.28
C PRO A 10 -104.34 -30.35 -34.11
N ARG A 11 -103.63 -29.41 -34.75
CA ARG A 11 -102.44 -29.70 -35.55
C ARG A 11 -101.40 -30.44 -34.69
N PRO A 12 -100.74 -31.50 -35.20
CA PRO A 12 -99.70 -32.19 -34.45
C PRO A 12 -98.56 -31.21 -34.14
N ARG A 13 -97.93 -31.35 -32.96
CA ARG A 13 -96.82 -30.48 -32.55
C ARG A 13 -95.66 -30.63 -33.52
N THR A 14 -95.46 -29.63 -34.36
CA THR A 14 -94.37 -29.54 -35.35
C THR A 14 -93.05 -29.05 -34.75
N GLN A 15 -93.02 -28.75 -33.45
CA GLN A 15 -91.84 -28.19 -32.79
C GLN A 15 -91.53 -28.90 -31.47
N LYS A 16 -90.30 -29.42 -31.38
CA LYS A 16 -89.69 -29.96 -30.15
C LYS A 16 -88.53 -29.04 -29.76
N SER A 17 -88.49 -28.61 -28.51
CA SER A 17 -87.43 -27.76 -27.99
C SER A 17 -86.09 -28.52 -27.97
N CYS A 18 -85.12 -28.03 -28.73
CA CYS A 18 -83.77 -28.56 -28.73
C CYS A 18 -83.05 -28.14 -27.44
N ARG A 19 -82.46 -29.09 -26.70
CA ARG A 19 -81.48 -28.78 -25.65
C ARG A 19 -80.18 -28.34 -26.32
N VAL A 20 -80.06 -27.07 -26.66
CA VAL A 20 -78.80 -26.49 -27.13
C VAL A 20 -77.82 -26.52 -25.96
N GLN A 21 -76.81 -27.39 -26.04
CA GLN A 21 -75.68 -27.39 -25.11
C GLN A 21 -75.03 -25.99 -25.12
N ARG A 22 -74.78 -25.40 -23.96
CA ARG A 22 -74.17 -24.07 -23.85
C ARG A 22 -72.77 -24.09 -24.47
N CYS A 23 -72.42 -23.10 -25.28
CA CYS A 23 -71.12 -23.03 -25.94
C CYS A 23 -69.95 -22.86 -24.94
N PRO A 24 -68.76 -23.39 -25.24
CA PRO A 24 -67.53 -23.10 -24.49
C PRO A 24 -67.17 -21.60 -24.54
N ILE A 25 -66.55 -21.10 -23.46
CA ILE A 25 -66.18 -19.68 -23.30
C ILE A 25 -64.70 -19.57 -22.93
N TRP A 26 -63.99 -18.59 -23.49
CA TRP A 26 -62.62 -18.28 -23.09
C TRP A 26 -62.53 -17.82 -21.64
N LYS A 27 -61.50 -18.29 -20.95
CA LYS A 27 -61.10 -17.84 -19.63
C LYS A 27 -59.64 -17.41 -19.65
N ALA A 28 -59.35 -16.31 -18.97
CA ALA A 28 -58.02 -15.74 -18.85
C ALA A 28 -57.58 -15.79 -17.40
N ASN A 29 -56.36 -16.24 -17.16
CA ASN A 29 -55.73 -16.20 -15.85
C ASN A 29 -55.25 -14.79 -15.50
N LYS A 30 -54.76 -14.65 -14.26
CA LYS A 30 -54.10 -13.42 -13.82
C LYS A 30 -52.83 -13.16 -14.65
N TRP A 31 -52.53 -11.89 -14.83
CA TRP A 31 -51.28 -11.44 -15.45
C TRP A 31 -50.08 -11.79 -14.58
N THR A 32 -48.95 -12.11 -15.21
CA THR A 32 -47.65 -12.24 -14.57
C THR A 32 -47.12 -10.87 -14.12
N GLU A 33 -46.05 -10.86 -13.34
CA GLU A 33 -45.30 -9.65 -13.05
C GLU A 33 -44.78 -8.98 -14.34
N CYS A 34 -44.54 -7.67 -14.26
CA CYS A 34 -44.06 -6.88 -15.38
C CYS A 34 -42.63 -7.33 -15.74
N SER A 35 -42.31 -7.41 -17.03
CA SER A 35 -40.99 -7.84 -17.50
C SER A 35 -39.84 -6.91 -17.08
N VAL A 36 -40.17 -5.71 -16.61
CA VAL A 36 -39.22 -4.68 -16.15
C VAL A 36 -39.61 -4.20 -14.75
N THR A 37 -38.62 -3.76 -13.99
CA THR A 37 -38.80 -3.17 -12.65
C THR A 37 -38.96 -1.65 -12.69
N CYS A 38 -38.57 -1.00 -13.80
CA CYS A 38 -38.79 0.43 -14.08
C CYS A 38 -39.05 0.65 -15.58
N GLY A 39 -39.80 1.68 -15.95
CA GLY A 39 -40.12 2.03 -17.34
C GLY A 39 -41.24 1.19 -17.97
N VAL A 40 -41.26 1.11 -19.29
CA VAL A 40 -42.29 0.41 -20.05
C VAL A 40 -41.90 -1.06 -20.24
N GLY A 41 -42.78 -1.99 -19.86
CA GLY A 41 -42.57 -3.43 -20.02
C GLY A 41 -43.80 -4.15 -20.55
N THR A 42 -43.78 -5.48 -20.46
CA THR A 42 -44.91 -6.33 -20.86
C THR A 42 -45.25 -7.37 -19.78
N GLN A 43 -46.54 -7.68 -19.66
CA GLN A 43 -47.06 -8.77 -18.82
C GLN A 43 -47.71 -9.83 -19.70
N LYS A 44 -47.61 -11.10 -19.27
CA LYS A 44 -48.18 -12.24 -19.99
C LYS A 44 -49.24 -12.93 -19.13
N ARG A 45 -50.23 -13.58 -19.75
CA ARG A 45 -51.19 -14.44 -19.04
C ARG A 45 -51.54 -15.66 -19.88
N SER A 46 -51.93 -16.75 -19.24
CA SER A 46 -52.50 -17.90 -19.95
C SER A 46 -54.00 -17.73 -20.19
N VAL A 47 -54.46 -18.13 -21.37
CA VAL A 47 -55.88 -18.16 -21.76
C VAL A 47 -56.26 -19.57 -22.18
N PHE A 48 -57.47 -20.01 -21.84
CA PHE A 48 -57.93 -21.37 -22.13
C PHE A 48 -59.43 -21.42 -22.38
N CYS A 49 -59.87 -22.38 -23.20
CA CYS A 49 -61.28 -22.58 -23.52
C CYS A 49 -61.94 -23.50 -22.48
N ARG A 50 -63.11 -23.11 -21.95
CA ARG A 50 -63.82 -23.87 -20.92
C ARG A 50 -65.31 -24.04 -21.21
N LEU A 51 -65.79 -25.28 -21.09
CA LEU A 51 -67.21 -25.63 -21.14
C LEU A 51 -67.79 -25.82 -19.73
N LYS A 52 -69.05 -25.44 -19.49
CA LYS A 52 -69.67 -25.49 -18.16
C LYS A 52 -69.81 -26.94 -17.68
N GLY A 53 -69.02 -27.35 -16.69
CA GLY A 53 -68.98 -28.71 -16.12
C GLY A 53 -67.68 -29.47 -16.40
N THR A 54 -66.82 -28.98 -17.29
CA THR A 54 -65.51 -29.56 -17.64
C THR A 54 -64.39 -28.55 -17.35
N ARG A 55 -63.16 -29.02 -17.05
CA ARG A 55 -62.02 -28.14 -16.70
C ARG A 55 -61.49 -27.34 -17.90
N HIS A 56 -61.01 -28.03 -18.93
CA HIS A 56 -60.43 -27.43 -20.14
C HIS A 56 -60.91 -28.22 -21.36
N VAL A 57 -61.25 -27.53 -22.45
CA VAL A 57 -61.61 -28.15 -23.73
C VAL A 57 -60.68 -27.62 -24.83
N ARG A 58 -60.70 -28.26 -26.01
CA ARG A 58 -59.86 -27.84 -27.15
C ARG A 58 -60.17 -26.39 -27.54
N GLU A 59 -59.13 -25.60 -27.82
CA GLU A 59 -59.22 -24.17 -28.13
C GLU A 59 -60.13 -23.87 -29.33
N GLU A 60 -60.14 -24.75 -30.32
CA GLU A 60 -60.94 -24.67 -31.56
C GLU A 60 -62.45 -24.62 -31.31
N LEU A 61 -62.91 -25.06 -30.13
CA LEU A 61 -64.34 -25.06 -29.76
C LEU A 61 -64.81 -23.71 -29.19
N CYS A 62 -63.89 -22.78 -28.92
CA CYS A 62 -64.20 -21.40 -28.57
C CYS A 62 -64.01 -20.50 -29.80
N ASP A 63 -64.85 -19.48 -29.94
CA ASP A 63 -64.72 -18.51 -31.04
C ASP A 63 -63.39 -17.76 -30.95
N ALA A 64 -62.55 -17.90 -31.98
CA ALA A 64 -61.24 -17.26 -32.09
C ALA A 64 -61.32 -15.72 -32.02
N ARG A 65 -62.42 -15.11 -32.47
CA ARG A 65 -62.62 -13.65 -32.40
C ARG A 65 -62.79 -13.13 -30.97
N SER A 66 -63.23 -14.00 -30.07
CA SER A 66 -63.41 -13.69 -28.65
C SER A 66 -62.20 -14.07 -27.77
N ARG A 67 -61.07 -14.49 -28.39
CA ARG A 67 -59.87 -14.89 -27.66
C ARG A 67 -59.23 -13.69 -26.96
N PRO A 68 -59.07 -13.70 -25.63
CA PRO A 68 -58.47 -12.60 -24.90
C PRO A 68 -56.97 -12.44 -25.21
N ALA A 69 -56.45 -11.22 -25.12
CA ALA A 69 -55.03 -10.94 -25.32
C ALA A 69 -54.15 -11.71 -24.32
N VAL A 70 -53.06 -12.29 -24.82
CA VAL A 70 -52.07 -13.08 -24.05
C VAL A 70 -50.93 -12.20 -23.51
N VAL A 71 -50.74 -11.01 -24.10
CA VAL A 71 -49.71 -10.04 -23.75
C VAL A 71 -50.35 -8.66 -23.64
N GLN A 72 -49.94 -7.86 -22.65
CA GLN A 72 -50.32 -6.46 -22.52
C GLN A 72 -49.13 -5.59 -22.08
N PRO A 73 -49.11 -4.29 -22.39
CA PRO A 73 -48.12 -3.36 -21.85
C PRO A 73 -48.36 -3.14 -20.34
N CYS A 74 -47.26 -2.94 -19.60
CA CYS A 74 -47.27 -2.50 -18.21
C CYS A 74 -46.35 -1.29 -18.05
N GLN A 75 -46.74 -0.36 -17.17
CA GLN A 75 -45.94 0.80 -16.80
C GLN A 75 -45.40 0.57 -15.39
N ALA A 76 -44.09 0.45 -15.27
CA ALA A 76 -43.36 0.45 -14.01
C ALA A 76 -42.89 1.88 -13.67
N PRO A 77 -42.39 2.15 -12.45
CA PRO A 77 -41.88 3.47 -12.06
C PRO A 77 -40.81 3.98 -13.02
N GLU A 78 -40.66 5.30 -13.17
CA GLU A 78 -39.64 5.88 -14.06
C GLU A 78 -38.22 5.45 -13.65
N CYS A 79 -37.37 5.15 -14.63
CA CYS A 79 -35.98 4.79 -14.36
C CYS A 79 -35.15 6.05 -14.07
N THR A 80 -34.80 6.28 -12.81
CA THR A 80 -33.84 7.33 -12.42
C THR A 80 -32.41 6.92 -12.80
N PRO A 81 -31.65 7.75 -13.55
CA PRO A 81 -30.31 7.41 -14.00
C PRO A 81 -29.26 7.57 -12.88
N TYR A 82 -28.18 6.81 -12.98
CA TYR A 82 -26.96 7.01 -12.20
C TYR A 82 -26.16 8.16 -12.81
N ILE A 83 -25.77 9.14 -12.00
CA ILE A 83 -25.11 10.36 -12.47
C ILE A 83 -23.82 10.64 -11.71
N TRP A 84 -22.86 11.27 -12.39
CA TRP A 84 -21.67 11.78 -11.73
C TRP A 84 -21.97 13.11 -11.03
N VAL A 85 -21.58 13.20 -9.77
CA VAL A 85 -21.61 14.44 -9.00
C VAL A 85 -20.18 14.80 -8.65
N ALA A 86 -19.81 16.06 -8.93
CA ALA A 86 -18.52 16.63 -8.57
C ALA A 86 -18.74 17.65 -7.45
N ASP A 87 -17.98 17.51 -6.37
CA ASP A 87 -18.02 18.46 -5.25
C ASP A 87 -17.24 19.75 -5.63
N GLU A 88 -17.19 20.70 -4.69
CA GLU A 88 -16.43 21.94 -4.88
C GLU A 88 -14.92 21.69 -5.04
N TRP A 89 -14.25 22.59 -5.75
CA TRP A 89 -12.80 22.56 -5.88
C TRP A 89 -12.13 22.91 -4.55
N GLU A 90 -11.16 22.10 -4.15
CA GLU A 90 -10.25 22.42 -3.06
C GLU A 90 -9.39 23.65 -3.41
N GLN A 91 -8.76 24.25 -2.39
CA GLN A 91 -7.80 25.33 -2.63
C GLN A 91 -6.62 24.83 -3.48
N CYS A 92 -6.03 25.75 -4.26
CA CYS A 92 -4.87 25.44 -5.09
C CYS A 92 -3.74 24.89 -4.22
N LYS A 93 -3.15 23.76 -4.63
CA LYS A 93 -2.08 23.11 -3.86
C LYS A 93 -0.83 23.98 -3.72
N THR A 94 -0.63 24.91 -4.66
CA THR A 94 0.47 25.88 -4.63
C THR A 94 -0.01 27.19 -3.99
N SER A 95 0.85 27.81 -3.19
CA SER A 95 0.58 29.11 -2.57
C SER A 95 0.90 30.30 -3.48
N CYS A 96 1.68 30.08 -4.54
CA CYS A 96 2.02 31.07 -5.56
C CYS A 96 2.32 30.38 -6.90
N GLY A 97 2.13 31.10 -8.01
CA GLY A 97 2.36 30.61 -9.37
C GLY A 97 1.33 29.57 -9.85
N ASP A 98 1.73 28.79 -10.86
CA ASP A 98 0.90 27.74 -11.44
C ASP A 98 0.86 26.50 -10.54
N GLY A 99 -0.33 25.94 -10.39
CA GLY A 99 -0.61 24.77 -9.57
C GLY A 99 -1.75 23.95 -10.12
N VAL A 100 -2.19 22.98 -9.31
CA VAL A 100 -3.31 22.12 -9.60
C VAL A 100 -4.24 22.11 -8.39
N ARG A 101 -5.54 22.23 -8.64
CA ARG A 101 -6.58 22.03 -7.62
C ARG A 101 -7.35 20.74 -7.90
N SER A 102 -7.76 20.07 -6.84
CA SER A 102 -8.48 18.79 -6.87
C SER A 102 -9.92 18.94 -6.41
N ARG A 103 -10.79 18.05 -6.86
CA ARG A 103 -12.14 17.88 -6.32
C ARG A 103 -12.52 16.41 -6.27
N THR A 104 -13.44 16.08 -5.38
CA THR A 104 -14.01 14.73 -5.30
C THR A 104 -15.09 14.55 -6.36
N VAL A 105 -15.06 13.41 -7.05
CA VAL A 105 -16.04 13.03 -8.09
C VAL A 105 -16.60 11.66 -7.74
N ARG A 106 -17.90 11.63 -7.45
CA ARG A 106 -18.62 10.45 -6.95
C ARG A 106 -19.80 10.08 -7.87
N CYS A 107 -20.06 8.79 -8.00
CA CYS A 107 -21.21 8.28 -8.74
C CYS A 107 -22.38 8.14 -7.76
N VAL A 108 -23.50 8.80 -8.05
CA VAL A 108 -24.70 8.74 -7.20
C VAL A 108 -25.85 8.10 -7.94
N GLY A 109 -26.57 7.24 -7.23
CA GLY A 109 -27.79 6.60 -7.70
C GLY A 109 -29.06 7.31 -7.24
N PRO A 110 -30.22 6.67 -7.42
CA PRO A 110 -31.50 7.18 -6.98
C PRO A 110 -31.48 7.51 -5.47
N GLY A 111 -31.94 8.71 -5.09
CA GLY A 111 -31.91 9.17 -3.70
C GLY A 111 -30.57 9.78 -3.24
N SER A 112 -29.67 10.15 -4.16
CA SER A 112 -28.34 10.72 -3.87
C SER A 112 -27.43 9.80 -3.06
N VAL A 113 -27.67 8.49 -3.12
CA VAL A 113 -26.84 7.49 -2.45
C VAL A 113 -25.61 7.23 -3.31
N GLU A 114 -24.44 7.28 -2.68
CA GLU A 114 -23.19 6.97 -3.34
C GLU A 114 -23.11 5.49 -3.69
N VAL A 115 -22.77 5.21 -4.94
CA VAL A 115 -22.63 3.86 -5.48
C VAL A 115 -21.26 3.71 -6.17
N GLY A 116 -20.91 2.47 -6.55
CA GLY A 116 -19.67 2.20 -7.26
C GLY A 116 -19.57 2.97 -8.59
N ALA A 117 -18.34 3.34 -8.95
CA ALA A 117 -18.04 4.09 -10.19
C ALA A 117 -18.52 3.41 -11.48
N ASP A 118 -18.70 2.09 -11.47
CA ASP A 118 -19.12 1.32 -12.64
C ASP A 118 -20.62 1.46 -12.99
N TYR A 119 -21.43 1.99 -12.07
CA TYR A 119 -22.85 2.24 -12.32
C TYR A 119 -23.09 3.52 -13.14
N CYS A 120 -22.13 4.46 -13.14
CA CYS A 120 -22.18 5.67 -13.95
C CYS A 120 -21.40 5.51 -15.25
N GLU A 121 -21.82 6.21 -16.30
CA GLU A 121 -21.16 6.18 -17.60
C GLU A 121 -19.78 6.85 -17.56
N ARG A 122 -18.72 6.14 -17.99
CA ARG A 122 -17.33 6.66 -17.86
C ARG A 122 -17.08 7.93 -18.68
N ALA A 123 -17.76 8.09 -19.80
CA ALA A 123 -17.58 9.24 -20.71
C ALA A 123 -18.06 10.56 -20.10
N SER A 124 -19.05 10.52 -19.20
CA SER A 124 -19.60 11.70 -18.55
C SER A 124 -18.91 12.04 -17.22
N ARG A 125 -17.83 11.33 -16.86
CA ARG A 125 -17.09 11.57 -15.61
C ARG A 125 -16.37 12.93 -15.65
N PRO A 126 -16.68 13.87 -14.73
CA PRO A 126 -15.98 15.15 -14.65
C PRO A 126 -14.50 14.98 -14.30
N ALA A 127 -13.66 15.92 -14.75
CA ALA A 127 -12.23 15.93 -14.42
C ALA A 127 -12.03 16.11 -12.90
N PRO A 128 -11.22 15.26 -12.24
CA PRO A 128 -10.95 15.37 -10.80
C PRO A 128 -9.86 16.41 -10.48
N GLN A 129 -9.14 16.90 -11.48
CA GLN A 129 -8.03 17.85 -11.33
C GLN A 129 -8.06 18.90 -12.44
N GLU A 130 -7.70 20.14 -12.10
CA GLU A 130 -7.55 21.20 -13.08
C GLU A 130 -6.42 22.19 -12.69
N PRO A 131 -5.82 22.87 -13.67
CA PRO A 131 -4.80 23.88 -13.40
C PRO A 131 -5.39 25.10 -12.68
N CYS A 132 -4.62 25.66 -11.75
CA CYS A 132 -4.94 26.92 -11.08
C CYS A 132 -3.72 27.84 -11.08
N THR A 133 -3.94 29.13 -11.35
CA THR A 133 -2.88 30.15 -11.27
C THR A 133 -3.14 31.03 -10.04
N THR A 134 -2.14 31.13 -9.18
CA THR A 134 -2.15 31.96 -7.97
C THR A 134 -1.22 33.16 -8.15
N ALA A 135 -1.13 34.03 -7.14
CA ALA A 135 -0.26 35.21 -7.20
C ALA A 135 1.19 34.83 -7.57
N PRO A 136 1.92 35.67 -8.33
CA PRO A 136 3.28 35.38 -8.74
C PRO A 136 4.20 35.20 -7.52
N CYS A 137 5.07 34.18 -7.56
CA CYS A 137 6.02 33.91 -6.49
C CYS A 137 7.08 35.02 -6.38
N GLN A 138 7.33 35.50 -5.17
CA GLN A 138 8.42 36.44 -4.89
C GLN A 138 9.67 35.69 -4.44
N TYR A 139 10.81 36.01 -5.07
CA TYR A 139 12.11 35.41 -4.77
C TYR A 139 13.07 36.46 -4.23
N GLY A 140 13.85 36.09 -3.21
CA GLY A 140 14.80 36.98 -2.55
C GLY A 140 16.09 36.27 -2.17
N TRP A 141 17.16 37.03 -1.97
CA TRP A 141 18.43 36.49 -1.52
C TRP A 141 18.40 36.21 -0.03
N SER A 142 18.66 34.95 0.33
CA SER A 142 18.97 34.56 1.70
C SER A 142 20.49 34.52 1.91
N THR A 143 20.97 35.13 2.99
CA THR A 143 22.39 35.13 3.35
C THR A 143 22.62 34.57 4.73
N GLY A 144 23.68 33.78 4.88
CA GLY A 144 24.11 33.26 6.17
C GLY A 144 24.93 34.21 7.01
N GLN A 145 25.28 33.73 8.21
CA GLN A 145 26.30 34.36 9.04
C GLN A 145 27.69 34.22 8.39
N TRP A 146 28.57 35.18 8.69
CA TRP A 146 29.96 35.19 8.23
C TRP A 146 30.80 34.16 8.99
N SER A 147 31.72 33.51 8.28
CA SER A 147 32.73 32.59 8.85
C SER A 147 33.73 33.33 9.74
N GLN A 148 34.53 32.58 10.49
CA GLN A 148 35.76 33.12 11.09
C GLN A 148 36.73 33.62 10.01
N CYS A 149 37.64 34.53 10.41
CA CYS A 149 38.65 35.09 9.52
C CYS A 149 39.64 34.01 9.07
N SER A 150 40.10 34.08 7.82
CA SER A 150 41.04 33.10 7.23
C SER A 150 42.45 33.11 7.85
N THR A 151 42.73 34.09 8.71
CA THR A 151 44.00 34.27 9.42
C THR A 151 43.72 34.44 10.92
N SER A 152 44.70 34.09 11.77
CA SER A 152 44.62 34.32 13.22
C SER A 152 45.02 35.74 13.63
N CYS A 153 45.67 36.49 12.74
CA CYS A 153 46.08 37.89 12.91
C CYS A 153 46.27 38.56 11.54
N GLY A 154 46.34 39.90 11.49
CA GLY A 154 46.53 40.65 10.24
C GLY A 154 45.34 40.58 9.26
N VAL A 155 45.61 40.73 7.96
CA VAL A 155 44.60 40.81 6.90
C VAL A 155 44.20 39.41 6.41
N GLY A 156 42.90 39.13 6.39
CA GLY A 156 42.30 37.90 5.88
C GLY A 156 40.96 38.14 5.20
N TYR A 157 40.19 37.08 4.98
CA TYR A 157 38.83 37.14 4.45
C TYR A 157 37.85 36.26 5.24
N GLN A 158 36.57 36.63 5.22
CA GLN A 158 35.43 35.86 5.74
C GLN A 158 34.50 35.50 4.59
N GLN A 159 33.84 34.35 4.69
CA GLN A 159 32.88 33.87 3.71
C GLN A 159 31.51 33.62 4.35
N ARG A 160 30.43 33.76 3.58
CA ARG A 160 29.07 33.39 4.00
C ARG A 160 28.34 32.67 2.87
N PHE A 161 27.30 31.91 3.22
CA PHE A 161 26.41 31.37 2.20
C PHE A 161 25.50 32.47 1.63
N VAL A 162 25.22 32.40 0.34
CA VAL A 162 24.30 33.28 -0.39
C VAL A 162 23.50 32.39 -1.33
N SER A 163 22.18 32.31 -1.15
CA SER A 163 21.30 31.42 -1.92
C SER A 163 19.96 32.10 -2.21
N CYS A 164 19.46 31.95 -3.43
CA CYS A 164 18.15 32.47 -3.84
C CYS A 164 17.04 31.56 -3.29
N SER A 165 16.08 32.14 -2.55
CA SER A 165 14.94 31.41 -1.99
C SER A 165 13.63 32.18 -2.16
N MET A 166 12.51 31.46 -2.06
CA MET A 166 11.17 32.07 -2.10
C MET A 166 10.89 32.79 -0.78
N VAL A 167 10.43 34.04 -0.85
CA VAL A 167 10.06 34.84 0.33
C VAL A 167 8.55 34.74 0.49
N LEU A 168 8.08 34.00 1.50
CA LEU A 168 6.66 33.96 1.86
C LEU A 168 6.28 35.26 2.58
N PRO A 169 5.13 35.89 2.26
CA PRO A 169 4.62 37.01 3.04
C PRO A 169 4.35 36.60 4.50
N PRO A 170 4.41 37.54 5.46
CA PRO A 170 4.46 37.25 6.90
C PRO A 170 3.16 36.70 7.54
N ALA A 171 2.24 36.11 6.77
CA ALA A 171 0.91 35.70 7.24
C ALA A 171 0.61 34.18 7.21
N SER A 172 1.60 33.30 7.03
CA SER A 172 1.36 31.86 7.15
C SER A 172 2.50 31.16 7.88
N SER A 173 2.36 31.07 9.21
CA SER A 173 3.31 30.48 10.14
C SER A 173 3.35 28.94 10.12
N HIS A 174 3.01 28.27 9.01
CA HIS A 174 3.14 26.82 8.89
C HIS A 174 3.37 26.39 7.44
N SER A 175 4.57 26.62 6.91
CA SER A 175 5.12 25.71 5.90
C SER A 175 6.64 25.72 5.97
N SER A 176 7.19 24.55 6.26
CA SER A 176 8.62 24.30 6.25
C SER A 176 9.17 24.64 4.88
N SER A 177 10.07 25.62 4.81
CA SER A 177 10.77 26.03 3.61
C SER A 177 11.46 24.83 2.96
N SER A 178 10.84 24.27 1.92
CA SER A 178 11.44 23.27 1.06
C SER A 178 12.52 23.96 0.24
N TYR A 179 13.78 23.70 0.57
CA TYR A 179 14.94 24.11 -0.22
C TYR A 179 14.94 23.32 -1.53
N SER A 180 14.15 23.77 -2.50
CA SER A 180 14.32 23.38 -3.89
C SER A 180 15.56 24.10 -4.45
N ASN A 181 16.25 23.47 -5.40
CA ASN A 181 17.36 24.09 -6.14
C ASN A 181 16.79 25.14 -7.08
N ILE A 182 16.51 26.31 -6.53
CA ILE A 182 16.05 27.49 -7.26
C ILE A 182 17.30 28.10 -7.92
N SER A 183 17.25 28.26 -9.24
CA SER A 183 18.31 28.94 -10.00
C SER A 183 18.49 30.37 -9.47
N ASP A 184 19.75 30.80 -9.32
CA ASP A 184 20.13 32.18 -8.99
C ASP A 184 19.44 33.21 -9.93
N SER A 185 19.09 32.80 -11.15
CA SER A 185 18.40 33.65 -12.15
C SER A 185 16.99 34.08 -11.76
N LEU A 186 16.37 33.44 -10.77
CA LEU A 186 15.02 33.79 -10.30
C LEU A 186 15.04 34.97 -9.31
N CYS A 187 16.20 35.28 -8.73
CA CYS A 187 16.39 36.46 -7.92
C CYS A 187 16.81 37.65 -8.80
N LEU A 188 15.87 38.57 -9.05
CA LEU A 188 16.09 39.76 -9.89
C LEU A 188 17.07 40.78 -9.27
N GLN A 189 17.29 40.69 -7.96
CA GLN A 189 18.21 41.58 -7.24
C GLN A 189 19.67 41.14 -7.45
N PRO A 190 20.66 42.06 -7.39
CA PRO A 190 22.06 41.70 -7.51
C PRO A 190 22.51 40.75 -6.38
N ARG A 191 23.27 39.72 -6.74
CA ARG A 191 23.75 38.69 -5.80
C ARG A 191 24.60 39.34 -4.69
N PRO A 192 24.22 39.19 -3.39
CA PRO A 192 24.99 39.72 -2.28
C PRO A 192 26.41 39.14 -2.24
N GLN A 193 27.36 39.92 -1.71
CA GLN A 193 28.75 39.47 -1.57
C GLN A 193 28.83 38.23 -0.66
N GLY A 194 29.45 37.17 -1.19
CA GLY A 194 29.74 35.93 -0.44
C GLY A 194 31.09 35.94 0.29
N THR A 195 31.95 36.91 0.00
CA THR A 195 33.29 37.05 0.59
C THR A 195 33.54 38.51 0.96
N ARG A 196 34.09 38.77 2.15
CA ARG A 196 34.55 40.09 2.58
C ARG A 196 35.94 40.03 3.21
N SER A 197 36.68 41.12 3.24
CA SER A 197 37.93 41.21 4.00
C SER A 197 37.67 41.29 5.51
N CYS A 198 38.60 40.76 6.30
CA CYS A 198 38.68 40.95 7.75
C CYS A 198 40.09 41.40 8.10
N VAL A 199 40.20 42.35 9.03
CA VAL A 199 41.48 42.82 9.57
C VAL A 199 41.46 42.54 11.07
N LEU A 200 42.31 41.62 11.50
CA LEU A 200 42.55 41.33 12.90
C LEU A 200 43.75 42.15 13.40
N ARG A 201 44.02 42.09 14.71
CA ARG A 201 45.21 42.74 15.30
C ARG A 201 46.47 42.37 14.53
N GLU A 202 47.38 43.33 14.40
CA GLU A 202 48.70 43.11 13.80
C GLU A 202 49.38 41.92 14.47
N CYS A 203 49.95 41.03 13.65
CA CYS A 203 50.57 39.80 14.12
C CYS A 203 51.76 40.13 15.03
N PRO A 204 51.67 39.87 16.35
CA PRO A 204 52.77 40.19 17.27
C PRO A 204 53.91 39.17 17.19
N HIS A 205 53.67 38.03 16.53
CA HIS A 205 54.62 36.94 16.36
C HIS A 205 55.12 36.83 14.92
N THR A 206 56.36 36.35 14.76
CA THR A 206 57.00 36.13 13.46
C THR A 206 56.33 35.04 12.63
N SER A 207 55.36 34.28 13.16
CA SER A 207 54.62 33.25 12.43
C SER A 207 53.16 33.10 12.87
N TYR A 208 52.29 32.77 11.91
CA TYR A 208 50.84 32.64 12.06
C TYR A 208 50.27 31.53 11.16
N TRP A 209 49.09 31.01 11.51
CA TRP A 209 48.38 30.01 10.71
C TRP A 209 47.60 30.68 9.58
N LYS A 210 47.79 30.19 8.36
CA LYS A 210 47.03 30.59 7.18
C LYS A 210 46.20 29.42 6.69
N THR A 211 44.91 29.67 6.44
CA THR A 211 44.01 28.66 5.87
C THR A 211 43.68 28.98 4.42
N GLY A 212 43.71 27.97 3.56
CA GLY A 212 43.20 28.03 2.20
C GLY A 212 41.67 27.87 2.12
N PRO A 213 41.09 27.95 0.91
CA PRO A 213 39.67 27.72 0.71
C PRO A 213 39.28 26.27 1.05
N TRP A 214 38.04 26.07 1.50
CA TRP A 214 37.45 24.74 1.64
C TRP A 214 37.26 24.06 0.29
N SER A 215 37.51 22.76 0.23
CA SER A 215 37.20 21.92 -0.91
C SER A 215 35.69 21.82 -1.12
N LYS A 216 35.28 21.27 -2.27
CA LYS A 216 33.91 20.75 -2.41
C LYS A 216 33.65 19.69 -1.34
N CYS A 217 32.38 19.53 -0.95
CA CYS A 217 31.97 18.50 -0.02
C CYS A 217 32.35 17.11 -0.57
N SER A 218 32.87 16.22 0.27
CA SER A 218 33.24 14.85 -0.14
C SER A 218 32.06 14.06 -0.69
N GLN A 219 30.83 14.44 -0.32
CA GLN A 219 29.60 13.85 -0.80
C GLN A 219 28.85 14.84 -1.72
N THR A 220 28.25 14.30 -2.79
CA THR A 220 27.40 15.07 -3.71
C THR A 220 26.01 15.35 -3.14
N CYS A 221 25.60 14.59 -2.12
CA CYS A 221 24.36 14.80 -1.38
C CYS A 221 24.54 14.37 0.10
N GLY A 222 23.71 14.89 1.01
CA GLY A 222 23.72 14.52 2.42
C GLY A 222 24.90 15.08 3.23
N ALA A 223 25.22 14.45 4.35
CA ALA A 223 26.33 14.86 5.20
C ALA A 223 27.67 14.33 4.67
N GLY A 224 28.67 15.20 4.59
CA GLY A 224 30.02 14.88 4.16
C GLY A 224 31.07 15.69 4.91
N VAL A 225 32.31 15.63 4.41
CA VAL A 225 33.45 16.37 4.97
C VAL A 225 34.09 17.19 3.88
N MET A 226 34.36 18.46 4.16
CA MET A 226 35.19 19.32 3.31
C MET A 226 36.56 19.51 3.95
N GLN A 227 37.59 19.60 3.13
CA GLN A 227 38.99 19.73 3.56
C GLN A 227 39.54 21.08 3.12
N ARG A 228 40.41 21.68 3.93
CA ARG A 228 41.16 22.88 3.55
C ARG A 228 42.64 22.73 3.88
N ARG A 229 43.48 23.45 3.13
CA ARG A 229 44.90 23.52 3.44
C ARG A 229 45.15 24.45 4.64
N VAL A 230 45.96 24.02 5.59
CA VAL A 230 46.36 24.82 6.76
C VAL A 230 47.88 24.82 6.84
N GLU A 231 48.48 25.98 6.62
CA GLU A 231 49.94 26.16 6.56
C GLU A 231 50.39 27.18 7.60
N CYS A 232 51.49 26.90 8.30
CA CYS A 232 52.14 27.88 9.17
C CYS A 232 53.07 28.74 8.33
N GLN A 233 52.89 30.06 8.39
CA GLN A 233 53.68 31.01 7.61
C GLN A 233 54.31 32.06 8.52
N ASN A 234 55.47 32.59 8.13
CA ASN A 234 56.10 33.71 8.82
C ASN A 234 55.59 35.08 8.32
N ALA A 235 56.01 36.17 8.94
CA ALA A 235 55.67 37.54 8.53
C ALA A 235 56.03 37.88 7.06
N LYS A 236 56.94 37.11 6.44
CA LYS A 236 57.34 37.21 5.02
C LYS A 236 56.62 36.18 4.12
N SER A 237 55.53 35.57 4.60
CA SER A 237 54.75 34.53 3.89
C SER A 237 55.52 33.26 3.50
N GLN A 238 56.62 32.96 4.19
CA GLN A 238 57.37 31.71 3.98
C GLN A 238 56.93 30.61 4.94
N PRO A 239 57.04 29.32 4.56
CA PRO A 239 56.71 28.20 5.43
C PRO A 239 57.51 28.26 6.75
N SER A 240 56.83 28.11 7.87
CA SER A 240 57.45 28.07 9.20
C SER A 240 56.95 26.88 10.01
N LYS A 241 57.69 26.49 11.05
CA LYS A 241 57.29 25.50 12.06
C LYS A 241 57.06 26.13 13.44
N GLN A 242 57.15 27.46 13.53
CA GLN A 242 57.11 28.21 14.79
C GLN A 242 55.68 28.57 15.26
N CYS A 243 54.65 28.16 14.51
CA CYS A 243 53.26 28.38 14.93
C CYS A 243 52.88 27.43 16.07
N ARG A 244 52.11 27.95 17.03
CA ARG A 244 51.61 27.16 18.16
C ARG A 244 50.56 26.16 17.70
N SER A 245 50.74 24.89 18.05
CA SER A 245 49.80 23.81 17.70
C SER A 245 48.39 24.01 18.26
N ALA A 246 48.25 24.67 19.42
CA ALA A 246 46.96 24.94 20.06
C ALA A 246 46.08 25.94 19.27
N GLU A 247 46.69 26.79 18.44
CA GLU A 247 46.00 27.77 17.61
C GLU A 247 45.80 27.28 16.17
N LYS A 248 46.13 26.01 15.89
CA LYS A 248 46.03 25.42 14.56
C LYS A 248 44.55 25.28 14.16
N PRO A 249 44.09 25.96 13.09
CA PRO A 249 42.73 25.83 12.62
C PRO A 249 42.42 24.42 12.08
N ASP A 250 41.17 23.99 12.17
CA ASP A 250 40.74 22.68 11.68
C ASP A 250 40.98 22.54 10.18
N SER A 251 41.61 21.44 9.75
CA SER A 251 41.81 21.13 8.33
C SER A 251 40.59 20.44 7.69
N GLN A 252 39.62 20.01 8.50
CA GLN A 252 38.40 19.31 8.07
C GLN A 252 37.18 19.91 8.75
N ALA A 253 36.07 20.02 8.04
CA ALA A 253 34.80 20.46 8.60
C ALA A 253 33.65 19.64 8.01
N ALA A 254 32.61 19.44 8.80
CA ALA A 254 31.38 18.82 8.31
C ALA A 254 30.70 19.74 7.30
N CYS A 255 30.22 19.16 6.19
CA CYS A 255 29.41 19.84 5.19
C CYS A 255 28.09 19.09 5.00
N LYS A 256 27.02 19.81 4.68
CA LYS A 256 25.74 19.22 4.28
C LYS A 256 25.47 19.65 2.83
N ALA A 257 25.66 18.72 1.90
CA ALA A 257 25.26 18.90 0.51
C ALA A 257 23.73 18.78 0.39
N GLN A 258 23.20 18.93 -0.83
CA GLN A 258 21.76 18.78 -1.10
C GLN A 258 21.22 17.50 -0.50
N GLU A 259 19.97 17.55 -0.06
CA GLU A 259 19.32 16.39 0.56
C GLU A 259 19.37 15.21 -0.42
N CYS A 260 19.95 14.08 0.00
CA CYS A 260 20.02 12.90 -0.86
C CYS A 260 18.59 12.49 -1.22
N GLN A 261 18.24 12.63 -2.50
CA GLN A 261 17.04 12.03 -3.06
C GLN A 261 17.25 10.51 -3.08
N LEU A 262 16.97 9.88 -1.95
CA LEU A 262 16.85 8.44 -1.85
C LEU A 262 15.55 8.03 -2.52
N LEU A 263 15.68 7.11 -3.45
CA LEU A 263 14.60 6.65 -4.31
C LEU A 263 13.65 5.77 -3.50
N SER A 264 12.36 5.82 -3.83
CA SER A 264 11.32 5.17 -3.05
C SER A 264 10.94 3.78 -3.57
N SER A 265 11.35 3.44 -4.81
CA SER A 265 11.01 2.19 -5.50
C SER A 265 12.09 1.77 -6.49
N CYS A 266 12.07 0.50 -6.90
CA CYS A 266 12.98 -0.01 -7.94
C CYS A 266 12.73 0.66 -9.30
N ARG A 267 11.48 1.04 -9.60
CA ARG A 267 11.13 1.80 -10.81
C ARG A 267 11.79 3.18 -10.84
N GLU A 268 11.87 3.87 -9.71
CA GLU A 268 12.59 5.14 -9.63
C GLU A 268 14.12 4.96 -9.81
N VAL A 269 14.69 3.87 -9.29
CA VAL A 269 16.09 3.48 -9.57
C VAL A 269 16.30 3.27 -11.05
N GLN A 270 15.38 2.56 -11.69
CA GLN A 270 15.41 2.27 -13.11
C GLN A 270 15.38 3.55 -13.97
N LEU A 271 14.49 4.50 -13.66
CA LEU A 271 14.30 5.72 -14.44
C LEU A 271 15.35 6.81 -14.16
N ARG A 272 15.73 7.02 -12.91
CA ARG A 272 16.60 8.16 -12.53
C ARG A 272 18.09 7.86 -12.58
N ARG A 273 18.47 6.60 -12.36
CA ARG A 273 19.89 6.18 -12.41
C ARG A 273 20.23 5.41 -13.68
N SER A 274 19.27 5.22 -14.59
CA SER A 274 19.42 4.43 -15.82
C SER A 274 19.97 3.03 -15.58
N VAL A 275 19.68 2.45 -14.41
CA VAL A 275 20.13 1.10 -14.04
C VAL A 275 19.10 0.06 -14.52
N ARG A 276 19.56 -1.03 -15.12
CA ARG A 276 18.73 -2.13 -15.64
C ARG A 276 19.13 -3.52 -15.11
N MET A 277 20.01 -3.57 -14.11
CA MET A 277 20.52 -4.82 -13.55
C MET A 277 19.80 -5.17 -12.24
N ASP A 278 19.44 -6.44 -12.09
CA ASP A 278 18.90 -6.96 -10.83
C ASP A 278 19.97 -6.90 -9.73
N GLY A 279 19.56 -6.61 -8.49
CA GLY A 279 20.52 -6.43 -7.40
C GLY A 279 19.93 -5.80 -6.14
N GLU A 280 20.80 -5.60 -5.15
CA GLU A 280 20.44 -4.95 -3.88
C GLU A 280 20.59 -3.43 -3.98
N TYR A 281 19.53 -2.70 -3.64
CA TYR A 281 19.49 -1.24 -3.67
C TYR A 281 18.98 -0.67 -2.34
N TYR A 282 19.49 0.50 -1.97
CA TYR A 282 19.04 1.21 -0.78
C TYR A 282 17.87 2.15 -1.12
N LEU A 283 16.68 1.83 -0.60
CA LEU A 283 15.44 2.56 -0.84
C LEU A 283 14.94 3.23 0.43
N LYS A 284 14.28 4.39 0.28
CA LYS A 284 13.63 5.09 1.40
C LYS A 284 12.18 4.62 1.54
N VAL A 285 11.91 3.83 2.59
CA VAL A 285 10.60 3.23 2.86
C VAL A 285 10.07 3.76 4.20
N LYS A 286 8.93 4.47 4.16
CA LYS A 286 8.32 5.17 5.32
C LYS A 286 9.33 5.95 6.18
N GLY A 287 10.29 6.64 5.54
CA GLY A 287 11.26 7.50 6.23
C GLY A 287 12.54 6.79 6.72
N ARG A 288 12.66 5.47 6.59
CA ARG A 288 13.90 4.72 6.89
C ARG A 288 14.55 4.19 5.61
N ILE A 289 15.85 3.95 5.67
CA ILE A 289 16.62 3.39 4.54
C ILE A 289 16.65 1.88 4.72
N LEU A 290 16.12 1.14 3.75
CA LEU A 290 16.09 -0.32 3.73
C LEU A 290 16.87 -0.84 2.51
N GLN A 291 17.50 -1.99 2.66
CA GLN A 291 18.12 -2.72 1.55
C GLN A 291 17.06 -3.63 0.91
N ILE A 292 16.73 -3.36 -0.34
CA ILE A 292 15.68 -4.04 -1.12
C ILE A 292 16.30 -4.61 -2.39
N TYR A 293 16.00 -5.87 -2.68
CA TYR A 293 16.41 -6.52 -3.91
C TYR A 293 15.42 -6.16 -5.02
N CYS A 294 15.92 -5.50 -6.06
CA CYS A 294 15.16 -5.22 -7.27
C CYS A 294 15.36 -6.37 -8.27
N ALA A 295 14.28 -7.01 -8.67
CA ALA A 295 14.27 -8.04 -9.71
C ALA A 295 13.54 -7.53 -10.96
N GLU A 296 13.82 -8.14 -12.11
CA GLU A 296 13.20 -7.78 -13.39
C GLU A 296 13.46 -6.31 -13.79
N MET A 297 14.63 -5.77 -13.44
CA MET A 297 15.06 -4.39 -13.72
C MET A 297 15.21 -4.08 -15.21
N GLN A 298 15.24 -5.10 -16.06
CA GLN A 298 15.18 -5.00 -17.51
C GLN A 298 13.77 -4.72 -18.05
N THR A 299 12.73 -4.99 -17.26
CA THR A 299 11.32 -4.82 -17.64
C THR A 299 10.78 -3.46 -17.21
N ASP A 300 9.63 -3.01 -17.75
CA ASP A 300 9.00 -1.75 -17.34
C ASP A 300 8.39 -1.80 -15.91
N PHE A 301 8.36 -2.98 -15.29
CA PHE A 301 7.73 -3.25 -14.00
C PHE A 301 8.67 -4.03 -13.08
N PRO A 302 9.78 -3.42 -12.60
CA PRO A 302 10.66 -4.07 -11.65
C PRO A 302 9.91 -4.40 -10.36
N LYS A 303 10.30 -5.50 -9.72
CA LYS A 303 9.66 -6.04 -8.52
C LYS A 303 10.59 -5.98 -7.32
N GLU A 304 10.02 -5.66 -6.17
CA GLU A 304 10.73 -5.52 -4.91
C GLU A 304 10.68 -6.79 -4.04
N TYR A 305 11.85 -7.19 -3.54
CA TYR A 305 12.00 -8.34 -2.64
C TYR A 305 12.83 -7.97 -1.41
N VAL A 306 12.49 -8.59 -0.28
CA VAL A 306 13.31 -8.54 0.94
C VAL A 306 14.20 -9.77 0.97
N THR A 307 15.51 -9.54 1.07
CA THR A 307 16.49 -10.62 1.25
C THR A 307 16.54 -11.06 2.71
N LEU A 308 16.28 -12.34 2.94
CA LEU A 308 16.24 -12.94 4.26
C LEU A 308 17.66 -13.37 4.67
N ARG A 309 18.33 -12.56 5.51
CA ARG A 309 19.77 -12.74 5.85
C ARG A 309 20.06 -14.05 6.57
N SER A 310 19.14 -14.53 7.40
CA SER A 310 19.25 -15.84 8.07
C SER A 310 19.11 -17.02 7.11
N GLY A 311 18.81 -16.76 5.82
CA GLY A 311 18.74 -17.77 4.77
C GLY A 311 17.58 -18.74 4.95
N GLN A 312 17.75 -19.91 4.34
CA GLN A 312 16.73 -20.95 4.24
C GLN A 312 16.47 -21.71 5.55
N THR A 313 17.41 -21.74 6.50
CA THR A 313 17.28 -22.56 7.72
C THR A 313 16.22 -22.02 8.68
N ASP A 314 16.01 -20.70 8.68
CA ASP A 314 15.10 -20.01 9.60
C ASP A 314 13.81 -19.50 8.92
N ASN A 315 13.69 -19.64 7.60
CA ASN A 315 12.58 -19.11 6.82
C ASN A 315 11.97 -20.20 5.93
N TYR A 316 10.91 -20.81 6.43
CA TYR A 316 10.26 -21.93 5.77
C TYR A 316 8.76 -22.00 6.05
N SER A 317 8.06 -22.78 5.24
CA SER A 317 6.64 -23.07 5.39
C SER A 317 6.37 -24.52 5.03
N GLU A 318 5.65 -25.22 5.90
CA GLU A 318 5.42 -26.66 5.80
C GLU A 318 3.94 -27.00 5.95
N VAL A 319 3.46 -27.81 5.02
CA VAL A 319 2.24 -28.59 5.17
C VAL A 319 2.64 -30.04 5.46
N TYR A 320 2.38 -30.53 6.67
CA TYR A 320 2.81 -31.86 7.11
C TYR A 320 1.95 -32.95 6.46
N GLY A 321 2.61 -33.98 5.92
CA GLY A 321 1.96 -34.98 5.05
C GLY A 321 1.35 -36.20 5.74
N HIS A 322 1.75 -36.47 6.99
CA HIS A 322 1.25 -37.63 7.70
C HIS A 322 -0.10 -37.35 8.38
N ARG A 323 -0.94 -38.38 8.43
CA ARG A 323 -2.25 -38.43 9.06
C ARG A 323 -2.29 -39.63 10.01
N LEU A 324 -2.72 -39.45 11.25
CA LEU A 324 -2.88 -40.56 12.19
C LEU A 324 -3.98 -41.52 11.73
N LEU A 325 -3.80 -42.82 12.01
CA LEU A 325 -4.85 -43.82 11.80
C LEU A 325 -6.07 -43.56 12.70
N ASN A 326 -5.84 -43.14 13.95
CA ASN A 326 -6.89 -42.62 14.84
C ASN A 326 -6.91 -41.08 14.80
N PRO A 327 -7.94 -40.44 14.19
CA PRO A 327 -8.00 -38.99 14.07
C PRO A 327 -8.24 -38.24 15.38
N PHE A 328 -8.61 -38.92 16.48
CA PHE A 328 -8.94 -38.27 17.76
C PHE A 328 -7.81 -38.33 18.80
N ASP A 329 -6.66 -38.88 18.43
CA ASP A 329 -5.50 -38.96 19.32
C ASP A 329 -4.49 -37.85 19.03
N CYS A 330 -3.70 -37.49 20.05
CA CYS A 330 -2.51 -36.66 19.92
C CYS A 330 -1.37 -37.33 20.69
N PRO A 331 -0.68 -38.30 20.08
CA PRO A 331 0.35 -39.06 20.76
C PRO A 331 1.56 -38.16 21.11
N TYR A 332 2.35 -38.59 22.09
CA TYR A 332 3.59 -37.94 22.53
C TYR A 332 3.45 -36.45 22.87
N ASN A 333 2.30 -36.03 23.42
CA ASN A 333 1.98 -34.63 23.74
C ASN A 333 2.15 -33.68 22.53
N GLY A 334 1.94 -34.18 21.31
CA GLY A 334 2.07 -33.40 20.08
C GLY A 334 3.51 -33.22 19.58
N SER A 335 4.46 -34.01 20.08
CA SER A 335 5.80 -34.13 19.49
C SER A 335 5.78 -34.96 18.21
N ARG A 336 6.65 -34.62 17.25
CA ARG A 336 6.86 -35.42 16.03
C ARG A 336 7.75 -36.61 16.35
N THR A 337 7.25 -37.82 16.13
CA THR A 337 8.05 -39.05 16.18
C THR A 337 8.04 -39.71 14.80
N LEU A 338 9.13 -40.41 14.46
CA LEU A 338 9.20 -41.18 13.21
C LEU A 338 8.28 -42.42 13.28
N ASP A 339 8.08 -42.95 14.49
CA ASP A 339 7.36 -44.19 14.77
C ASP A 339 5.86 -43.94 15.03
N CYS A 340 5.20 -43.11 14.21
CA CYS A 340 3.75 -42.93 14.30
C CYS A 340 2.98 -44.01 13.52
N GLU A 341 1.84 -44.45 14.07
CA GLU A 341 0.83 -45.21 13.31
C GLU A 341 0.05 -44.26 12.40
N CYS A 342 0.65 -43.92 11.27
CA CYS A 342 0.20 -42.83 10.40
C CYS A 342 0.32 -43.19 8.91
N ARG A 343 -0.53 -42.60 8.07
CA ARG A 343 -0.48 -42.69 6.61
C ARG A 343 0.05 -41.39 6.03
N ASN A 344 0.83 -41.46 4.96
CA ASN A 344 1.30 -40.28 4.22
C ASN A 344 0.48 -40.10 2.94
N ASP A 345 -0.76 -39.66 3.08
CA ASP A 345 -1.74 -39.57 1.97
C ASP A 345 -2.19 -38.13 1.69
N TYR A 346 -1.62 -37.13 2.39
CA TYR A 346 -2.05 -35.75 2.19
C TYR A 346 -1.38 -35.10 0.98
N SER A 347 -2.10 -35.04 -0.14
CA SER A 347 -1.59 -34.55 -1.42
C SER A 347 -1.19 -33.06 -1.46
N ALA A 348 -1.63 -32.26 -0.49
CA ALA A 348 -1.26 -30.86 -0.35
C ALA A 348 -0.01 -30.65 0.51
N ALA A 349 0.60 -31.73 0.99
CA ALA A 349 1.82 -31.69 1.78
C ALA A 349 2.98 -31.10 0.99
N GLY A 350 3.87 -30.41 1.69
CA GLY A 350 5.09 -29.90 1.11
C GLY A 350 5.91 -29.05 2.07
N TYR A 351 7.14 -28.76 1.66
CA TYR A 351 8.11 -28.02 2.46
C TYR A 351 8.85 -27.03 1.57
N THR A 352 8.68 -25.74 1.83
CA THR A 352 9.27 -24.67 1.01
C THR A 352 10.15 -23.75 1.86
N LEU A 353 11.35 -23.49 1.34
CA LEU A 353 12.38 -22.63 1.90
C LEU A 353 12.42 -21.29 1.15
N PHE A 354 12.74 -20.21 1.85
CA PHE A 354 12.70 -18.86 1.28
C PHE A 354 14.03 -18.11 1.47
N ASN A 355 14.60 -17.63 0.37
CA ASN A 355 15.80 -16.78 0.41
C ASN A 355 15.43 -15.31 0.26
N LYS A 356 14.41 -15.02 -0.54
CA LYS A 356 13.82 -13.69 -0.68
C LYS A 356 12.31 -13.81 -0.75
N VAL A 357 11.63 -12.78 -0.27
CA VAL A 357 10.16 -12.71 -0.25
C VAL A 357 9.70 -11.39 -0.84
N ARG A 358 8.66 -11.44 -1.69
CA ARG A 358 8.20 -10.26 -2.42
C ARG A 358 7.51 -9.29 -1.48
N LEU A 359 7.84 -8.01 -1.59
CA LEU A 359 7.32 -6.94 -0.74
C LEU A 359 6.62 -5.89 -1.60
N ASP A 360 5.38 -5.57 -1.26
CA ASP A 360 4.73 -4.35 -1.73
C ASP A 360 5.14 -3.18 -0.81
N LEU A 361 5.93 -2.25 -1.35
CA LEU A 361 6.42 -1.08 -0.62
C LEU A 361 5.30 -0.09 -0.25
N SER A 362 4.19 -0.06 -0.99
CA SER A 362 3.09 0.87 -0.76
C SER A 362 2.26 0.47 0.47
N SER A 363 1.94 -0.82 0.57
CA SER A 363 1.16 -1.38 1.67
C SER A 363 2.01 -1.96 2.80
N LEU A 364 3.33 -2.09 2.61
CA LEU A 364 4.25 -2.83 3.49
C LEU A 364 3.77 -4.25 3.78
N ARG A 365 3.42 -4.99 2.72
CA ARG A 365 2.94 -6.38 2.84
C ARG A 365 3.81 -7.33 2.03
N ILE A 366 4.14 -8.47 2.62
CA ILE A 366 4.76 -9.57 1.88
C ILE A 366 3.68 -10.29 1.10
N ILE A 367 3.88 -10.43 -0.22
CA ILE A 367 3.02 -11.20 -1.11
C ILE A 367 3.39 -12.68 -0.92
N ILE A 368 2.70 -13.35 0.01
CA ILE A 368 3.04 -14.70 0.48
C ILE A 368 3.00 -15.79 -0.61
N THR A 369 2.27 -15.55 -1.70
CA THR A 369 2.10 -16.48 -2.82
C THR A 369 3.20 -16.36 -3.88
N ASP A 370 4.06 -15.34 -3.79
CA ASP A 370 5.18 -15.19 -4.72
C ASP A 370 6.34 -16.10 -4.33
N LEU A 371 6.65 -17.06 -5.20
CA LEU A 371 7.58 -18.16 -4.93
C LEU A 371 8.87 -18.06 -5.76
N GLN A 372 9.12 -16.93 -6.44
CA GLN A 372 10.21 -16.78 -7.41
C GLN A 372 11.61 -17.08 -6.83
N PHE A 373 11.84 -16.71 -5.56
CA PHE A 373 13.11 -16.94 -4.85
C PHE A 373 12.97 -17.95 -3.70
N SER A 374 12.06 -18.91 -3.87
CA SER A 374 11.83 -20.00 -2.94
C SER A 374 12.25 -21.34 -3.54
N GLN A 375 12.54 -22.31 -2.67
CA GLN A 375 12.90 -23.67 -3.05
C GLN A 375 12.01 -24.66 -2.32
N THR A 376 11.22 -25.43 -3.05
CA THR A 376 10.41 -26.52 -2.49
C THR A 376 11.24 -27.79 -2.44
N LEU A 377 11.56 -28.28 -1.24
CA LEU A 377 12.36 -29.50 -1.06
C LEU A 377 11.52 -30.78 -1.17
N LEU A 378 10.26 -30.71 -0.75
CA LEU A 378 9.35 -31.84 -0.69
C LEU A 378 7.94 -31.42 -1.10
N GLY A 379 7.24 -32.30 -1.82
CA GLY A 379 5.80 -32.14 -2.12
C GLY A 379 5.46 -30.90 -2.94
N ARG A 380 4.34 -30.26 -2.60
CA ARG A 380 3.83 -29.05 -3.29
C ARG A 380 4.44 -27.77 -2.71
N PRO A 381 4.54 -26.69 -3.51
CA PRO A 381 4.96 -25.40 -3.00
C PRO A 381 4.00 -24.87 -1.94
N VAL A 382 4.55 -24.43 -0.81
CA VAL A 382 3.81 -23.91 0.34
C VAL A 382 4.07 -22.41 0.44
N PRO A 383 3.05 -21.54 0.39
CA PRO A 383 3.20 -20.10 0.50
C PRO A 383 3.90 -19.66 1.79
N PHE A 384 4.59 -18.52 1.74
CA PHE A 384 5.35 -18.00 2.86
C PHE A 384 4.46 -17.71 4.07
N ALA A 385 4.96 -17.96 5.28
CA ALA A 385 4.24 -17.76 6.55
C ALA A 385 2.94 -18.57 6.69
N THR A 386 2.79 -19.64 5.92
CA THR A 386 1.63 -20.54 5.99
C THR A 386 2.03 -21.93 6.47
N ALA A 387 1.09 -22.63 7.10
CA ALA A 387 1.28 -23.99 7.55
C ALA A 387 -0.04 -24.75 7.58
N GLY A 388 0.02 -26.07 7.62
CA GLY A 388 -1.17 -26.90 7.79
C GLY A 388 -0.84 -28.37 7.88
N ASP A 389 -1.85 -29.19 8.17
CA ASP A 389 -1.75 -30.64 8.16
C ASP A 389 -3.13 -31.28 8.14
N CYS A 390 -3.15 -32.59 7.91
CA CYS A 390 -4.31 -33.44 8.14
C CYS A 390 -4.05 -34.44 9.29
N TYR A 391 -3.28 -34.05 10.31
CA TYR A 391 -2.71 -34.99 11.26
C TYR A 391 -3.75 -35.58 12.21
N SER A 392 -4.55 -34.74 12.85
CA SER A 392 -5.50 -35.13 13.90
C SER A 392 -6.57 -34.06 14.14
N ALA A 393 -7.79 -34.48 14.48
CA ALA A 393 -8.87 -33.62 14.96
C ALA A 393 -8.69 -33.17 16.43
N ALA A 394 -7.81 -33.80 17.20
CA ALA A 394 -7.58 -33.51 18.61
C ALA A 394 -6.52 -32.42 18.84
N LYS A 395 -6.79 -31.16 18.45
CA LYS A 395 -5.94 -29.96 18.70
C LYS A 395 -4.41 -30.23 18.66
N CYS A 396 -3.95 -30.98 17.65
CA CYS A 396 -2.59 -31.50 17.56
C CYS A 396 -1.89 -31.04 16.26
N PRO A 397 -1.56 -29.75 16.15
CA PRO A 397 -1.02 -29.20 14.91
C PRO A 397 0.43 -29.65 14.72
N GLN A 398 0.70 -30.26 13.57
CA GLN A 398 2.02 -30.67 13.13
C GLN A 398 2.61 -29.70 12.11
N GLY A 399 1.84 -29.15 11.17
CA GLY A 399 2.35 -28.19 10.19
C GLY A 399 3.07 -27.02 10.86
N GLN A 400 4.11 -26.48 10.23
CA GLN A 400 4.95 -25.45 10.85
C GLN A 400 5.43 -24.40 9.85
N PHE A 401 5.71 -23.21 10.37
CA PHE A 401 6.34 -22.13 9.61
C PHE A 401 7.29 -21.34 10.51
N SER A 402 8.29 -20.72 9.90
CA SER A 402 9.23 -19.83 10.58
C SER A 402 9.52 -18.62 9.70
N ILE A 403 9.63 -17.46 10.34
CA ILE A 403 9.84 -16.14 9.75
C ILE A 403 10.93 -15.46 10.58
N ASN A 404 12.02 -15.10 9.93
CA ASN A 404 13.13 -14.38 10.55
C ASN A 404 13.52 -13.19 9.66
N LEU A 405 13.17 -11.99 10.13
CA LEU A 405 13.41 -10.70 9.46
C LEU A 405 14.60 -9.93 10.05
N ILE A 406 15.41 -10.55 10.91
CA ILE A 406 16.54 -9.88 11.55
C ILE A 406 17.49 -9.29 10.50
N GLY A 407 17.93 -8.04 10.74
CA GLY A 407 18.86 -7.33 9.85
C GLY A 407 18.25 -6.81 8.55
N THR A 408 16.93 -6.97 8.34
CA THR A 408 16.22 -6.38 7.18
C THR A 408 15.70 -4.97 7.46
N GLY A 409 15.65 -4.55 8.73
CA GLY A 409 15.02 -3.30 9.16
C GLY A 409 13.48 -3.36 9.19
N LEU A 410 12.90 -4.54 9.05
CA LEU A 410 11.46 -4.80 9.08
C LEU A 410 11.11 -5.74 10.24
N LYS A 411 9.91 -5.57 10.79
CA LYS A 411 9.29 -6.48 11.75
C LYS A 411 7.86 -6.80 11.31
N VAL A 412 7.33 -7.96 11.72
CA VAL A 412 5.91 -8.26 11.44
C VAL A 412 5.04 -7.37 12.31
N SER A 413 3.96 -6.79 11.76
CA SER A 413 3.05 -5.93 12.53
C SER A 413 2.33 -6.70 13.63
N GLU A 414 2.05 -6.04 14.76
CA GLU A 414 1.16 -6.58 15.82
C GLU A 414 -0.28 -6.81 15.34
N ALA A 415 -0.70 -6.08 14.30
CA ALA A 415 -2.00 -6.28 13.68
C ALA A 415 -2.08 -7.58 12.86
N THR A 416 -0.95 -8.21 12.56
CA THR A 416 -0.90 -9.45 11.78
C THR A 416 -1.33 -10.64 12.63
N LYS A 417 -2.44 -11.26 12.27
CA LYS A 417 -2.98 -12.47 12.92
C LYS A 417 -3.10 -13.60 11.93
N TRP A 418 -2.96 -14.84 12.40
CA TRP A 418 -3.17 -16.03 11.57
C TRP A 418 -4.63 -16.49 11.67
N THR A 419 -5.31 -16.49 10.53
CA THR A 419 -6.63 -17.10 10.37
C THR A 419 -6.51 -18.57 10.03
N THR A 420 -7.36 -19.38 10.65
CA THR A 420 -7.50 -20.80 10.41
C THR A 420 -8.53 -21.07 9.32
N LEU A 421 -8.24 -21.99 8.41
CA LEU A 421 -9.13 -22.50 7.38
C LEU A 421 -9.32 -24.00 7.59
N GLY A 422 -10.57 -24.46 7.66
CA GLY A 422 -10.94 -25.86 7.88
C GLY A 422 -11.57 -26.11 9.25
N ASN A 423 -11.82 -27.38 9.56
CA ASN A 423 -12.47 -27.81 10.79
C ASN A 423 -11.43 -28.33 11.80
N TYR A 424 -11.68 -28.12 13.10
CA TYR A 424 -10.82 -28.59 14.19
C TYR A 424 -9.35 -28.14 14.08
N VAL A 425 -9.13 -26.94 13.54
CA VAL A 425 -7.79 -26.38 13.34
C VAL A 425 -7.29 -25.78 14.65
N ALA A 426 -6.07 -26.14 15.02
CA ALA A 426 -5.33 -25.52 16.10
C ALA A 426 -4.18 -24.71 15.52
N VAL A 427 -3.99 -23.51 16.07
CA VAL A 427 -2.91 -22.60 15.71
C VAL A 427 -2.18 -22.18 16.98
N LYS A 428 -0.85 -22.28 16.97
CA LYS A 428 0.04 -21.83 18.04
C LYS A 428 1.15 -21.02 17.41
N VAL A 429 1.15 -19.70 17.63
CA VAL A 429 2.15 -18.78 17.07
C VAL A 429 2.90 -18.13 18.21
N HIS A 430 4.23 -18.12 18.09
CA HIS A 430 5.14 -17.46 19.00
C HIS A 430 5.79 -16.29 18.28
N ARG A 431 5.81 -15.13 18.93
CA ARG A 431 6.39 -13.89 18.41
C ARG A 431 7.46 -13.41 19.37
N SER A 432 8.64 -13.07 18.85
CA SER A 432 9.69 -12.43 19.65
C SER A 432 9.26 -11.05 20.13
N GLU A 433 9.86 -10.58 21.22
CA GLU A 433 9.57 -9.26 21.82
C GLU A 433 9.75 -8.11 20.82
N ASP A 434 10.79 -8.19 19.99
CA ASP A 434 11.11 -7.20 18.95
C ASP A 434 10.25 -7.34 17.67
N GLY A 435 9.47 -8.43 17.56
CA GLY A 435 8.61 -8.76 16.43
C GLY A 435 9.36 -9.16 15.14
N THR A 436 10.67 -9.39 15.19
CA THR A 436 11.48 -9.76 14.01
C THR A 436 11.50 -11.26 13.74
N ARG A 437 11.20 -12.10 14.74
CA ARG A 437 11.11 -13.55 14.64
C ARG A 437 9.72 -14.06 15.02
N ILE A 438 9.16 -14.88 14.15
CA ILE A 438 7.85 -15.50 14.35
C ILE A 438 7.95 -16.94 13.89
N TYR A 439 7.52 -17.87 14.72
CA TYR A 439 7.36 -19.26 14.34
C TYR A 439 6.05 -19.78 14.88
N GLY A 440 5.48 -20.77 14.21
CA GLY A 440 4.21 -21.31 14.64
C GLY A 440 3.96 -22.71 14.14
N ARG A 441 3.08 -23.41 14.87
CA ARG A 441 2.49 -24.67 14.45
C ARG A 441 1.03 -24.48 14.10
N CYS A 442 0.60 -25.07 13.00
CA CYS A 442 -0.78 -25.05 12.57
C CYS A 442 -1.18 -26.34 11.84
N GLY A 443 -2.39 -26.80 12.16
CA GLY A 443 -3.15 -27.76 11.39
C GLY A 443 -4.21 -28.43 12.24
N GLY A 444 -4.65 -29.62 11.88
CA GLY A 444 -5.81 -30.27 12.47
C GLY A 444 -6.39 -31.33 11.54
N PHE A 445 -7.73 -31.40 11.44
CA PHE A 445 -8.39 -32.28 10.47
C PHE A 445 -8.44 -31.63 9.08
N CYS A 446 -7.30 -31.64 8.40
CA CYS A 446 -7.06 -30.96 7.12
C CYS A 446 -7.16 -29.44 7.21
N GLY A 447 -6.63 -28.91 8.31
CA GLY A 447 -6.58 -27.49 8.60
C GLY A 447 -5.36 -26.78 8.00
N LYS A 448 -5.53 -25.50 7.68
CA LYS A 448 -4.43 -24.61 7.27
C LYS A 448 -4.52 -23.28 8.02
N CYS A 449 -3.39 -22.61 8.17
CA CYS A 449 -3.32 -21.26 8.71
C CYS A 449 -2.62 -20.34 7.73
N ILE A 450 -3.22 -19.17 7.55
CA ILE A 450 -2.72 -18.10 6.71
C ILE A 450 -2.83 -16.78 7.47
N PRO A 451 -1.91 -15.82 7.27
CA PRO A 451 -2.07 -14.48 7.82
C PRO A 451 -3.30 -13.77 7.21
N GLN A 452 -4.15 -13.18 8.05
CA GLN A 452 -5.41 -12.47 7.73
C GLN A 452 -5.14 -11.06 7.16
N ALA A 453 -5.97 -10.40 6.33
CA ALA A 453 -6.95 -10.73 5.30
C ALA A 453 -6.61 -9.81 4.09
N HIS A 454 -6.94 -10.19 2.86
CA HIS A 454 -6.77 -9.41 1.61
C HIS A 454 -5.33 -9.05 1.15
N ASN A 455 -4.39 -10.00 1.24
CA ASN A 455 -3.28 -10.27 0.26
C ASN A 455 -1.84 -10.38 0.80
N GLY A 456 -1.60 -10.58 2.10
CA GLY A 456 -0.23 -10.85 2.55
C GLY A 456 0.08 -10.65 4.03
N LEU A 457 1.35 -10.86 4.39
CA LEU A 457 1.87 -10.65 5.74
C LEU A 457 2.18 -9.16 5.94
N LEU A 458 1.45 -8.49 6.83
CA LEU A 458 1.65 -7.06 7.11
C LEU A 458 2.92 -6.84 7.96
N LEU A 459 3.74 -5.90 7.52
CA LEU A 459 4.99 -5.50 8.17
C LEU A 459 4.91 -4.07 8.73
N GLN A 460 5.86 -3.77 9.61
CA GLN A 460 6.19 -2.44 10.09
C GLN A 460 7.68 -2.21 9.97
N VAL A 461 8.07 -0.96 9.77
CA VAL A 461 9.49 -0.59 9.80
C VAL A 461 9.98 -0.67 11.24
N HIS A 462 11.06 -1.42 11.45
CA HIS A 462 11.63 -1.61 12.77
C HIS A 462 12.48 -0.38 13.14
N SER A 463 11.94 0.48 13.99
CA SER A 463 12.63 1.68 14.47
C SER A 463 13.61 1.31 15.58
N TRP A 464 14.91 1.35 15.26
CA TRP A 464 15.91 1.56 16.30
C TRP A 464 15.76 3.02 16.74
N SER A 465 15.29 3.26 17.97
CA SER A 465 15.54 4.50 18.68
C SER A 465 17.00 4.44 19.14
N CYS A 466 17.91 5.01 18.35
CA CYS A 466 19.09 5.59 18.97
C CYS A 466 18.64 6.93 19.53
N ASP A 467 18.06 6.92 20.73
CA ASP A 467 17.90 8.15 21.48
C ASP A 467 19.31 8.65 21.77
N LEU A 468 19.71 9.72 21.09
CA LEU A 468 20.80 10.57 21.53
C LEU A 468 20.39 11.10 22.91
N MET A 469 20.85 10.45 23.99
CA MET A 469 20.79 11.08 25.30
C MET A 469 21.55 12.42 25.21
N PRO A 470 20.95 13.54 25.62
CA PRO A 470 21.69 14.78 25.80
C PRO A 470 22.71 14.51 26.90
N LEU A 471 23.99 14.50 26.54
CA LEU A 471 25.08 14.56 27.50
C LEU A 471 24.94 15.90 28.24
N LEU A 472 24.38 15.84 29.45
CA LEU A 472 24.58 16.86 30.46
C LEU A 472 26.09 16.97 30.68
N THR A 473 26.63 18.09 30.19
CA THR A 473 27.84 18.80 30.61
C THR A 473 28.62 18.15 31.75
N PHE A 474 29.83 17.62 31.48
CA PHE A 474 31.05 17.83 32.28
C PHE A 474 32.28 17.24 31.54
N LEU A 475 33.04 18.14 30.90
CA LEU A 475 34.48 18.09 30.52
C LEU A 475 35.04 16.89 29.68
N PRO A 476 36.17 17.10 28.97
CA PRO A 476 36.42 16.47 27.68
C PRO A 476 37.37 15.27 27.78
N TRP A 477 37.37 14.46 26.71
CA TRP A 477 38.18 13.26 26.45
C TRP A 477 37.50 11.95 26.84
N LEU A 478 36.65 11.41 25.94
CA LEU A 478 36.68 9.97 25.63
C LEU A 478 35.95 9.67 24.32
N LEU A 479 36.49 8.70 23.59
CA LEU A 479 36.03 8.18 22.32
C LEU A 479 34.52 7.87 22.30
N LEU A 480 33.86 8.19 21.18
CA LEU A 480 32.59 7.58 20.79
C LEU A 480 32.77 6.07 20.61
N LEU A 481 32.45 5.28 21.64
CA LEU A 481 32.13 3.86 21.49
C LEU A 481 30.63 3.72 21.40
N LEU A 482 30.15 3.28 20.24
CA LEU A 482 28.77 2.81 20.05
C LEU A 482 28.57 1.55 20.91
N ARG A 483 27.85 1.69 22.03
CA ARG A 483 27.30 0.55 22.77
C ARG A 483 25.79 0.48 22.47
N CYS A 484 25.38 -0.47 21.63
CA CYS A 484 24.00 -0.95 21.61
C CYS A 484 23.80 -1.80 22.87
N SER A 485 23.08 -1.30 23.86
CA SER A 485 22.61 -2.13 24.99
C SER A 485 21.14 -2.42 24.79
N ALA A 486 20.79 -3.71 24.87
CA ALA A 486 19.42 -4.17 25.04
C ALA A 486 18.93 -3.73 26.41
N ASP A 487 17.70 -3.24 26.46
CA ASP A 487 17.01 -2.89 27.68
C ASP A 487 16.62 -4.18 28.40
N THR A 488 17.52 -4.74 29.20
CA THR A 488 17.20 -5.82 30.13
C THR A 488 17.08 -5.22 31.52
N GLY A 489 15.83 -5.06 31.96
CA GLY A 489 15.51 -4.95 33.38
C GLY A 489 16.03 -6.19 34.10
N GLY A 490 17.12 -6.01 34.84
CA GLY A 490 17.72 -7.04 35.68
C GLY A 490 18.60 -6.35 36.73
N LYS A 491 18.25 -6.54 38.01
CA LYS A 491 18.96 -6.04 39.19
C LYS A 491 20.46 -6.29 39.09
N TRP A 492 21.27 -5.29 39.43
CA TRP A 492 22.69 -5.44 39.71
C TRP A 492 22.90 -5.48 41.23
N GLU A 493 23.32 -6.63 41.76
CA GLU A 493 23.92 -6.71 43.10
C GLU A 493 25.41 -6.35 43.00
N PHE A 494 25.89 -5.56 43.98
CA PHE A 494 27.30 -5.24 44.14
C PHE A 494 28.04 -6.44 44.75
N LEU A 495 29.14 -6.84 44.12
CA LEU A 495 30.20 -7.56 44.81
C LEU A 495 31.48 -6.74 44.71
N SER A 496 32.10 -6.63 45.88
CA SER A 496 33.13 -5.71 46.35
C SER A 496 34.44 -5.70 45.57
#